data_AF-K7NIN2-F1
#
_entry.id   AF-K7NIN2-F1
#
_cell.length_a   1.000
_cell.length_b   1.000
_cell.length_c   1.000
_cell.angle_alpha   90.00
_cell.angle_beta   90.00
_cell.angle_gamma   90.00
#
_symmetry.space_group_name_H-M   'P 1'
#
loop_
_entity.id
_entity.type
_entity.pdbx_description
1 polymer ?
#
loop_
_entity_poly.entity_id
_entity_poly.type
_entity_poly.pdbx_seq_one_letter_code
_entity_poly.pdbx_strand_id
1 'polypeptide(L)'
;KEKARGSRGQRPRTKRTSLTPDSCLWAHVEEAWKDLENLKRGQHESLNRLEKFEEYITKMENDLSISGDVFFQGSSFMMWWEEWKEYKKNQSADWSSPLCQKMDTLQVI
;
A
#
# COMPACT_ATOMS: atom_id res chain seq x y z
N LYS A 1 20.20 32.84 11.11
CA LYS A 1 19.21 33.23 10.07
C LYS A 1 18.15 32.13 10.04
N GLU A 2 17.04 32.39 10.73
CA GLU A 2 15.88 31.52 10.90
C GLU A 2 15.26 31.12 9.56
N LYS A 3 14.77 29.88 9.45
CA LYS A 3 13.74 29.51 8.46
C LYS A 3 12.72 28.62 9.14
N ALA A 4 11.69 29.27 9.66
CA ALA A 4 10.45 28.67 10.12
C ALA A 4 9.86 27.75 9.03
N ARG A 5 9.74 26.47 9.34
CA ARG A 5 8.90 25.55 8.55
C ARG A 5 7.46 25.83 8.96
N GLY A 6 6.80 26.70 8.21
CA GLY A 6 5.38 26.97 8.36
C GLY A 6 4.58 25.68 8.25
N SER A 7 3.82 25.39 9.30
CA SER A 7 2.77 24.38 9.34
C SER A 7 1.73 24.73 8.28
N ARG A 8 1.93 24.23 7.06
CA ARG A 8 0.92 24.29 6.00
C ARG A 8 -0.19 23.34 6.42
N GLY A 9 -1.31 23.90 6.86
CA GLY A 9 -2.57 23.17 6.97
C GLY A 9 -2.78 22.42 5.66
N GLN A 10 -2.83 21.10 5.75
CA GLN A 10 -2.96 20.23 4.59
C GLN A 10 -4.37 20.44 4.03
N ARG A 11 -4.48 21.27 2.99
CA ARG A 11 -5.68 21.27 2.15
C ARG A 11 -5.73 19.92 1.44
N PRO A 12 -6.89 19.23 1.41
CA PRO A 12 -7.04 17.98 0.69
C PRO A 12 -6.51 18.13 -0.75
N ARG A 13 -5.62 17.23 -1.17
CA ARG A 13 -5.07 17.26 -2.52
C ARG A 13 -6.20 16.91 -3.51
N THR A 14 -6.25 17.62 -4.64
CA THR A 14 -7.20 17.33 -5.73
C THR A 14 -6.59 16.48 -6.84
N LYS A 15 -5.27 16.24 -6.81
CA LYS A 15 -4.52 15.48 -7.82
C LYS A 15 -3.42 14.63 -7.16
N ARG A 16 -3.17 13.43 -7.71
CA ARG A 16 -2.04 12.57 -7.30
C ARG A 16 -0.72 13.32 -7.42
N THR A 17 0.20 12.98 -6.53
CA THR A 17 1.59 13.45 -6.65
C THR A 17 2.25 12.81 -7.87
N SER A 18 3.13 13.55 -8.54
CA SER A 18 3.95 13.00 -9.62
C SER A 18 5.09 12.11 -9.12
N LEU A 19 5.36 12.16 -7.81
CA LEU A 19 6.37 11.34 -7.15
C LEU A 19 5.90 11.04 -5.73
N THR A 20 5.94 9.76 -5.33
CA THR A 20 5.65 9.37 -3.95
C THR A 20 6.63 10.11 -3.02
N PRO A 21 6.15 10.89 -2.03
CA PRO A 21 7.01 11.66 -1.13
C PRO A 21 7.77 10.75 -0.17
N ASP A 22 7.31 9.52 0.01
CA ASP A 22 8.02 8.48 0.74
C ASP A 22 9.06 7.81 -0.16
N SER A 23 10.33 8.14 0.07
CA SER A 23 11.46 7.53 -0.63
C SER A 23 11.71 6.08 -0.23
N CYS A 24 11.15 5.63 0.90
CA CYS A 24 11.35 4.30 1.47
C CYS A 24 10.20 3.34 1.14
N LEU A 25 9.22 3.77 0.32
CA LEU A 25 8.09 2.94 -0.08
C LEU A 25 8.53 1.54 -0.54
N TRP A 26 9.55 1.47 -1.40
CA TRP A 26 10.04 0.19 -1.91
C TRP A 26 10.66 -0.68 -0.81
N ALA A 27 11.33 -0.09 0.18
CA ALA A 27 11.82 -0.85 1.32
C ALA A 27 10.65 -1.48 2.10
N HIS A 28 9.56 -0.73 2.30
CA HIS A 28 8.36 -1.25 2.95
C HIS A 28 7.66 -2.35 2.14
N VAL A 29 7.67 -2.27 0.80
CA VAL A 29 7.19 -3.34 -0.07
C VAL A 29 8.02 -4.62 0.11
N GLU A 30 9.35 -4.51 0.15
CA GLU A 30 10.23 -5.66 0.39
C GLU A 30 10.06 -6.26 1.80
N GLU A 31 9.83 -5.42 2.82
CA GLU A 31 9.48 -5.88 4.17
C GLU A 31 8.15 -6.63 4.17
N ALA A 32 7.14 -6.12 3.48
CA ALA A 32 5.84 -6.76 3.35
C ALA A 32 5.93 -8.10 2.59
N TRP A 33 6.82 -8.23 1.61
CA TRP A 33 7.11 -9.51 0.97
C TRP A 33 7.67 -10.54 1.96
N LYS A 34 8.67 -10.15 2.75
CA LYS A 34 9.22 -11.02 3.80
C LYS A 34 8.17 -11.43 4.82
N ASP A 35 7.34 -10.49 5.26
CA ASP A 35 6.28 -10.79 6.20
C ASP A 35 5.22 -11.73 5.61
N LEU A 36 4.92 -11.63 4.32
CA LEU A 36 4.03 -12.55 3.63
C LEU A 36 4.62 -13.96 3.57
N GLU A 37 5.91 -14.10 3.24
CA GLU A 37 6.61 -15.38 3.29
C GLU A 37 6.64 -15.98 4.70
N ASN A 38 6.92 -15.15 5.71
CA ASN A 38 6.91 -15.54 7.12
C ASN A 38 5.51 -16.00 7.55
N LEU A 39 4.47 -15.31 7.11
CA LEU A 39 3.09 -15.68 7.39
C LEU A 39 2.72 -17.03 6.75
N LYS A 40 3.13 -17.28 5.50
CA LYS A 40 2.97 -18.58 4.84
C LYS A 40 3.71 -19.71 5.57
N ARG A 41 4.78 -19.39 6.30
CA ARG A 41 5.52 -20.31 7.18
C ARG A 41 4.88 -20.48 8.57
N GLY A 42 3.74 -19.86 8.84
CA GLY A 42 3.00 -19.97 10.10
C GLY A 42 3.35 -18.92 11.15
N GLN A 43 4.11 -17.88 10.80
CA GLN A 43 4.40 -16.77 11.72
C GLN A 43 3.25 -15.75 11.70
N HIS A 44 2.25 -15.98 12.56
CA HIS A 44 1.05 -15.15 12.65
C HIS A 44 1.32 -13.69 13.06
N GLU A 45 2.45 -13.39 13.70
CA GLU A 45 2.85 -12.00 14.02
C GLU A 45 3.00 -11.12 12.77
N SER A 46 3.37 -11.73 11.64
CA SER A 46 3.52 -11.07 10.35
C SER A 46 2.18 -10.62 9.77
N LEU A 47 1.06 -11.24 10.19
CA LEU A 47 -0.29 -10.85 9.76
C LEU A 47 -0.58 -9.39 10.14
N ASN A 48 -0.29 -9.03 11.40
CA ASN A 48 -0.51 -7.67 11.90
C ASN A 48 0.36 -6.64 11.15
N ARG A 49 1.59 -7.02 10.78
CA ARG A 49 2.48 -6.15 10.00
C ARG A 49 1.97 -5.93 8.57
N LEU A 50 1.48 -6.98 7.92
CA LEU A 50 0.86 -6.88 6.59
C LEU A 50 -0.42 -6.04 6.61
N GLU A 51 -1.26 -6.19 7.63
CA GLU A 51 -2.47 -5.36 7.79
C GLU A 51 -2.14 -3.89 8.02
N LYS A 52 -1.09 -3.59 8.79
CA LYS A 52 -0.58 -2.21 8.95
C LYS A 52 -0.03 -1.65 7.64
N PHE A 53 0.67 -2.46 6.87
CA PHE A 53 1.17 -2.05 5.56
C PHE A 53 0.03 -1.77 4.57
N GLU A 54 -1.01 -2.60 4.58
CA GLU A 54 -2.24 -2.37 3.81
C GLU A 54 -2.93 -1.05 4.21
N GLU A 55 -3.07 -0.78 5.51
CA GLU A 55 -3.63 0.48 6.01
C GLU A 55 -2.76 1.68 5.59
N TYR A 56 -1.43 1.55 5.66
CA TYR A 56 -0.48 2.57 5.23
C TYR A 56 -0.65 2.94 3.76
N ILE A 57 -0.75 1.95 2.86
CA ILE A 57 -0.99 2.18 1.44
C ILE A 57 -2.37 2.79 1.20
N THR A 58 -3.40 2.29 1.90
CA THR A 58 -4.78 2.83 1.83
C THR A 58 -4.81 4.30 2.20
N LYS A 59 -4.11 4.68 3.28
CA LYS A 59 -4.01 6.07 3.73
C LYS A 59 -3.30 6.94 2.69
N MET A 60 -2.18 6.47 2.15
CA MET A 60 -1.46 7.23 1.11
C MET A 60 -2.28 7.40 -0.17
N GLU A 61 -3.09 6.40 -0.54
CA GLU A 61 -4.02 6.50 -1.68
C GLU A 61 -5.15 7.51 -1.39
N ASN A 62 -5.75 7.47 -0.20
CA ASN A 62 -6.76 8.46 0.21
C ASN A 62 -6.21 9.89 0.22
N ASP A 63 -4.96 10.06 0.65
CA ASP A 63 -4.25 11.34 0.63
C ASP A 63 -3.71 11.73 -0.76
N LEU A 64 -3.95 10.91 -1.79
CA LEU A 64 -3.41 11.06 -3.16
C LEU A 64 -1.90 11.33 -3.17
N SER A 65 -1.21 10.74 -2.19
CA SER A 65 0.22 10.92 -1.91
C SER A 65 1.05 9.77 -2.45
N ILE A 66 0.44 8.72 -2.98
CA ILE A 66 1.12 7.66 -3.72
C ILE A 66 1.07 7.94 -5.23
N SER A 67 2.19 7.70 -5.93
CA SER A 67 2.20 7.82 -7.39
C SER A 67 1.43 6.65 -8.03
N GLY A 68 0.83 6.90 -9.20
CA GLY A 68 0.21 5.85 -10.00
C GLY A 68 1.19 4.75 -10.41
N ASP A 69 2.50 5.08 -10.50
CA ASP A 69 3.58 4.17 -10.86
C ASP A 69 3.66 2.91 -9.96
N VAL A 70 3.25 3.05 -8.71
CA VAL A 70 3.26 1.95 -7.74
C VAL A 70 2.25 0.86 -8.13
N PHE A 71 1.14 1.25 -8.75
CA PHE A 71 0.05 0.36 -9.13
C PHE A 71 0.17 -0.15 -10.57
N PHE A 72 1.31 0.04 -11.23
CA PHE A 72 1.52 -0.55 -12.56
C PHE A 72 1.48 -2.07 -12.49
N GLN A 73 0.81 -2.66 -13.48
CA GLN A 73 0.79 -4.10 -13.65
C GLN A 73 2.23 -4.63 -13.77
N GLY A 74 2.56 -5.63 -12.95
CA GLY A 74 3.91 -6.19 -12.85
C GLY A 74 4.88 -5.45 -11.91
N SER A 75 4.44 -4.40 -11.21
CA SER A 75 5.24 -3.79 -10.14
C SER A 75 5.40 -4.77 -8.96
N SER A 76 6.48 -4.64 -8.19
CA SER A 76 6.69 -5.46 -6.98
C SER A 76 5.55 -5.34 -5.97
N PHE A 77 4.88 -4.19 -5.95
CA PHE A 77 3.71 -3.97 -5.11
C PHE A 77 2.46 -4.69 -5.64
N MET A 78 2.21 -4.65 -6.96
CA MET A 78 1.07 -5.37 -7.54
C MET A 78 1.22 -6.89 -7.38
N MET A 79 2.43 -7.41 -7.59
CA MET A 79 2.73 -8.83 -7.34
C MET A 79 2.52 -9.20 -5.86
N TRP A 80 2.98 -8.35 -4.92
CA TRP A 80 2.73 -8.56 -3.49
C TRP A 80 1.23 -8.56 -3.17
N TRP A 81 0.48 -7.62 -3.75
CA TRP A 81 -0.94 -7.46 -3.52
C TRP A 81 -1.76 -8.66 -4.00
N GLU A 82 -1.44 -9.19 -5.19
CA GLU A 82 -2.09 -10.39 -5.73
C GLU A 82 -1.94 -11.58 -4.78
N GLU A 83 -0.71 -11.81 -4.29
CA GLU A 83 -0.42 -12.87 -3.32
C GLU A 83 -1.10 -12.65 -1.96
N TRP A 84 -1.12 -11.42 -1.47
CA TRP A 84 -1.81 -11.07 -0.22
C TRP A 84 -3.32 -11.26 -0.32
N LYS A 85 -3.91 -10.82 -1.44
CA LYS A 85 -5.34 -11.00 -1.74
C LYS A 85 -5.71 -12.47 -1.83
N GLU A 86 -4.89 -13.28 -2.49
CA GLU A 86 -5.10 -14.73 -2.56
C GLU A 86 -5.03 -15.36 -1.17
N TYR A 87 -4.01 -15.02 -0.37
CA TYR A 87 -3.89 -15.51 1.00
C TYR A 87 -5.13 -15.16 1.84
N LYS A 88 -5.60 -13.91 1.80
CA LYS A 88 -6.79 -13.48 2.54
C LYS A 88 -8.07 -14.15 2.06
N LYS A 89 -8.23 -14.35 0.75
CA LYS A 89 -9.37 -15.10 0.18
C LYS A 89 -9.38 -16.57 0.63
N ASN A 90 -8.21 -17.20 0.70
CA ASN A 90 -8.09 -18.58 1.20
C ASN A 90 -8.49 -18.69 2.68
N GLN A 91 -8.28 -17.62 3.46
CA GLN A 91 -8.69 -17.56 4.86
C GLN A 91 -10.16 -17.18 5.04
N SER A 92 -10.70 -16.30 4.21
CA SER A 92 -12.11 -15.90 4.21
C SER A 92 -12.56 -15.49 2.81
N ALA A 93 -13.53 -16.23 2.27
CA ALA A 93 -14.06 -15.98 0.92
C ALA A 93 -14.74 -14.60 0.80
N ASP A 94 -15.25 -14.07 1.91
CA ASP A 94 -15.91 -12.76 2.00
C ASP A 94 -14.94 -11.61 2.35
N TRP A 95 -13.62 -11.86 2.35
CA TRP A 95 -12.67 -10.80 2.64
C TRP A 95 -12.72 -9.69 1.58
N SER A 96 -12.87 -8.46 2.06
CA SER A 96 -12.87 -7.24 1.26
C SER A 96 -12.02 -6.18 1.94
N SER A 97 -11.22 -5.48 1.14
CA SER A 97 -10.37 -4.37 1.58
C SER A 97 -10.76 -3.08 0.85
N PRO A 98 -10.61 -1.90 1.48
CA PRO A 98 -10.73 -0.62 0.79
C PRO A 98 -9.84 -0.51 -0.45
N LEU A 99 -8.68 -1.19 -0.46
CA LEU A 99 -7.79 -1.24 -1.61
C LEU A 99 -8.32 -2.12 -2.75
N CYS A 100 -9.17 -3.12 -2.47
CA CYS A 100 -9.74 -3.99 -3.53
C CYS A 100 -10.47 -3.17 -4.60
N GLN A 101 -11.25 -2.16 -4.20
CA GLN A 101 -11.98 -1.31 -5.14
C GLN A 101 -11.04 -0.48 -6.03
N LYS A 102 -9.94 0.01 -5.46
CA LYS A 102 -8.95 0.81 -6.20
C LYS A 102 -8.14 -0.05 -7.16
N MET A 103 -7.74 -1.22 -6.71
CA MET A 103 -7.02 -2.21 -7.50
C MET A 103 -7.85 -2.69 -8.70
N ASP A 104 -9.14 -2.96 -8.50
CA ASP A 104 -10.07 -3.30 -9.56
C ASP A 104 -10.19 -2.17 -10.61
N THR A 105 -10.30 -0.92 -10.15
CA THR A 105 -10.37 0.24 -11.04
C THR A 105 -9.10 0.42 -11.89
N LEU A 106 -7.92 0.07 -11.34
CA LEU A 106 -6.63 0.23 -12.02
C LEU A 106 -6.28 -0.96 -12.94
N GLN A 107 -6.95 -2.10 -12.82
CA GLN A 107 -6.82 -3.25 -13.72
C GLN A 107 -7.65 -3.12 -15.02
N VAL A 108 -8.46 -2.08 -15.17
CA VAL A 108 -9.36 -1.84 -16.33
C VAL A 108 -8.76 -0.87 -17.37
N ILE A 109 -7.55 -0.36 -17.12
CA ILE A 109 -6.85 0.61 -17.99
C ILE A 109 -5.71 -0.07 -18.73
#